data_AF-A0A1F8YA34-F1
#
_entry.id   AF-A0A1F8YA34-F1
#
_cell.length_a   1.000
_cell.length_b   1.000
_cell.length_c   1.000
_cell.angle_alpha   90.00
_cell.angle_beta   90.00
_cell.angle_gamma   90.00
#
_symmetry.space_group_name_H-M   'P 1'
#
loop_
_entity.id
_entity.type
_entity.pdbx_description
1 polymer ?
#
loop_
_entity_poly.entity_id
_entity_poly.type
_entity_poly.pdbx_seq_one_letter_code
_entity_poly.pdbx_strand_id
1 'polypeptide(L)'
;MINKRVIFIVLIGIIFSTSLAFAQIPSPLKDVKVTGLVMLDSTTGIYTYNYSIFNPPINDGKIFHFEIDITKPLNSQELNSAGLVIRRGVKAQGGMIIRSFEEEVARIKEVLQKPVIPVGAQPPFGQPFPGWITAITVMGTVSWGGSEQSLILPNQTFGGFILTSYGLPGIRDVKIEPDIDIDNLPEQYWENIELTKQLEDSLIYQTKTLGPTAPPADFKPVSFIDYIISMKHEAFSLGWITNQGIEQSLDAKLENAKKKIEQGNKNAAKNILNAFINEVEAQKDKHLTSEAYGLLKYNVEYLIGRL
;
A
#
# COMPACT_ATOMS: atom_id res chain seq x y z
N MET A 1 51.38 20.07 -67.37
CA MET A 1 50.24 20.55 -66.55
C MET A 1 49.09 19.56 -66.73
N ILE A 2 48.89 18.63 -65.79
CA ILE A 2 47.64 17.88 -65.52
C ILE A 2 47.88 17.23 -64.15
N ASN A 3 47.11 17.68 -63.16
CA ASN A 3 47.16 17.29 -61.76
C ASN A 3 46.29 16.04 -61.57
N LYS A 4 46.87 14.88 -61.24
CA LYS A 4 46.08 13.71 -60.83
C LYS A 4 45.98 13.70 -59.30
N ARG A 5 44.86 14.21 -58.79
CA ARG A 5 44.44 14.06 -57.38
C ARG A 5 43.95 12.62 -57.18
N VAL A 6 44.59 11.91 -56.25
CA VAL A 6 44.13 10.62 -55.73
C VAL A 6 43.00 10.91 -54.75
N ILE A 7 41.79 10.44 -55.04
CA ILE A 7 40.64 10.49 -54.12
C ILE A 7 40.67 9.22 -53.28
N PHE A 8 40.89 9.38 -51.98
CA PHE A 8 40.73 8.31 -50.98
C PHE A 8 39.23 8.16 -50.70
N ILE A 9 38.63 7.04 -51.11
CA ILE A 9 37.27 6.67 -50.71
C ILE A 9 37.38 5.97 -49.36
N VAL A 10 36.94 6.64 -48.29
CA VAL A 10 36.75 6.04 -46.97
C VAL A 10 35.39 5.36 -46.97
N LEU A 11 35.37 4.03 -47.02
CA LEU A 11 34.18 3.23 -46.77
C LEU A 11 33.91 3.20 -45.26
N ILE A 12 32.95 4.01 -44.80
CA ILE A 12 32.38 3.88 -43.46
C ILE A 12 31.40 2.72 -43.52
N GLY A 13 31.83 1.55 -43.03
CA GLY A 13 30.94 0.42 -42.79
C GLY A 13 30.00 0.76 -41.65
N ILE A 14 28.74 1.05 -41.97
CA ILE A 14 27.66 1.14 -40.98
C ILE A 14 27.33 -0.29 -40.58
N ILE A 15 27.85 -0.73 -39.44
CA ILE A 15 27.41 -1.97 -38.79
C ILE A 15 26.02 -1.66 -38.22
N PHE A 16 24.97 -2.07 -38.94
CA PHE A 16 23.65 -2.24 -38.35
C PHE A 16 23.72 -3.43 -37.40
N SER A 17 24.07 -3.20 -36.15
CA SER A 17 23.75 -4.14 -35.09
C SER A 17 22.25 -4.07 -34.87
N THR A 18 21.49 -4.89 -35.59
CA THR A 18 20.14 -5.22 -35.16
C THR A 18 20.30 -5.98 -33.85
N SER A 19 20.18 -5.30 -32.72
CA SER A 19 19.96 -5.98 -31.46
C SER A 19 18.63 -6.70 -31.63
N LEU A 20 18.68 -8.01 -31.81
CA LEU A 20 17.54 -8.86 -31.50
C LEU A 20 17.26 -8.60 -30.03
N ALA A 21 16.24 -7.77 -29.77
CA ALA A 21 15.73 -7.57 -28.42
C ALA A 21 15.12 -8.92 -28.03
N PHE A 22 15.91 -9.75 -27.37
CA PHE A 22 15.39 -10.94 -26.72
C PHE A 22 14.37 -10.47 -25.68
N ALA A 23 13.21 -11.11 -25.69
CA ALA A 23 12.34 -11.34 -24.55
C ALA A 23 13.03 -11.05 -23.21
N GLN A 24 12.89 -9.84 -22.67
CA GLN A 24 13.49 -9.51 -21.39
C GLN A 24 12.40 -9.61 -20.33
N ILE A 25 12.32 -10.79 -19.71
CA ILE A 25 11.66 -10.97 -18.43
C ILE A 25 12.20 -9.87 -17.49
N PRO A 26 11.34 -9.02 -16.89
CA PRO A 26 11.82 -7.96 -16.01
C PRO A 26 12.56 -8.57 -14.82
N SER A 27 13.52 -7.83 -14.28
CA SER A 27 14.12 -8.21 -13.02
C SER A 27 13.08 -8.11 -11.90
N PRO A 28 13.17 -8.93 -10.83
CA PRO A 28 12.35 -8.73 -9.65
C PRO A 28 12.45 -7.28 -9.16
N LEU A 29 11.30 -6.68 -8.86
CA LEU A 29 11.22 -5.30 -8.37
C LEU A 29 12.00 -5.15 -7.05
N LYS A 30 12.67 -4.01 -6.89
CA LYS A 30 13.50 -3.67 -5.72
C LYS A 30 13.15 -2.30 -5.19
N ASP A 31 13.21 -2.17 -3.87
CA ASP A 31 13.08 -0.92 -3.12
C ASP A 31 11.84 -0.07 -3.46
N VAL A 32 10.77 -0.71 -3.97
CA VAL A 32 9.52 -0.01 -4.27
C VAL A 32 8.97 0.59 -2.99
N LYS A 33 8.63 1.88 -3.04
CA LYS A 33 8.10 2.62 -1.88
C LYS A 33 6.60 2.81 -2.03
N VAL A 34 5.86 2.42 -1.00
CA VAL A 34 4.41 2.63 -0.91
C VAL A 34 4.16 3.61 0.23
N THR A 35 3.80 4.83 -0.11
CA THR A 35 3.51 5.87 0.86
C THR A 35 2.02 5.92 1.16
N GLY A 36 1.66 5.76 2.43
CA GLY A 36 0.30 5.82 2.93
C GLY A 36 0.06 7.08 3.77
N LEU A 37 -0.95 7.86 3.40
CA LEU A 37 -1.46 8.97 4.18
C LEU A 37 -2.88 8.66 4.65
N VAL A 38 -3.14 8.78 5.96
CA VAL A 38 -4.47 8.57 6.52
C VAL A 38 -5.04 9.87 7.08
N MET A 39 -6.35 10.05 6.88
CA MET A 39 -7.13 11.12 7.47
C MET A 39 -8.44 10.55 8.03
N LEU A 40 -8.85 11.00 9.21
CA LEU A 40 -10.16 10.72 9.77
C LEU A 40 -11.13 11.85 9.43
N ASP A 41 -12.26 11.52 8.83
CA ASP A 41 -13.43 12.40 8.83
C ASP A 41 -14.18 12.22 10.16
N SER A 42 -14.07 13.20 11.05
CA SER A 42 -14.70 13.16 12.38
C SER A 42 -16.24 13.16 12.33
N THR A 43 -16.84 13.57 11.21
CA THR A 43 -18.30 13.63 11.06
C THR A 43 -18.86 12.23 10.77
N THR A 44 -18.20 11.50 9.89
CA THR A 44 -18.64 10.16 9.46
C THR A 44 -17.97 9.04 10.24
N GLY A 45 -16.82 9.29 10.87
CA GLY A 45 -15.98 8.29 11.51
C GLY A 45 -15.18 7.43 10.52
N ILE A 46 -15.13 7.83 9.24
CA ILE A 46 -14.45 7.09 8.19
C ILE A 46 -13.00 7.58 8.06
N TYR A 47 -12.07 6.64 8.10
CA TYR A 47 -10.69 6.86 7.71
C TYR A 47 -10.55 6.76 6.20
N THR A 48 -9.83 7.70 5.60
CA THR A 48 -9.42 7.68 4.20
C THR A 48 -7.91 7.48 4.15
N TYR A 49 -7.49 6.38 3.53
CA TYR A 49 -6.11 6.01 3.27
C TYR A 49 -5.81 6.31 1.80
N ASN A 50 -4.92 7.26 1.54
CA ASN A 50 -4.50 7.66 0.21
C ASN A 50 -3.06 7.20 -0.02
N TYR A 51 -2.85 6.45 -1.10
CA TYR A 51 -1.56 5.84 -1.40
C TYR A 51 -0.90 6.45 -2.64
N SER A 52 0.42 6.50 -2.59
CA SER A 52 1.29 6.66 -3.75
C SER A 52 2.35 5.58 -3.77
N ILE A 53 2.76 5.20 -4.98
CA ILE A 53 3.77 4.17 -5.24
C ILE A 53 4.87 4.83 -6.04
N PHE A 54 6.11 4.69 -5.58
CA PHE A 54 7.30 5.09 -6.30
C PHE A 54 8.06 3.86 -6.77
N ASN A 55 8.27 3.76 -8.07
CA ASN A 55 9.11 2.74 -8.70
C ASN A 55 10.54 3.28 -8.85
N PRO A 56 11.55 2.80 -8.11
CA PRO A 56 12.90 3.34 -8.18
C PRO A 56 13.58 3.12 -9.54
N PRO A 57 14.57 3.96 -9.92
CA PRO A 57 15.31 3.81 -11.19
C PRO A 57 16.16 2.55 -11.29
N ILE A 58 16.35 1.79 -10.21
CA ILE A 58 17.08 0.50 -10.24
C ILE A 58 16.26 -0.60 -10.91
N ASN A 59 14.94 -0.43 -11.02
CA ASN A 59 14.05 -1.39 -11.65
C ASN A 59 14.02 -1.17 -13.17
N ASP A 60 13.94 -2.27 -13.90
CA ASP A 60 13.67 -2.30 -15.34
C ASP A 60 12.18 -2.59 -15.64
N GLY A 61 11.49 -3.27 -14.71
CA GLY A 61 10.06 -3.54 -14.75
C GLY A 61 9.19 -2.30 -14.48
N LYS A 62 8.05 -2.23 -15.18
CA LYS A 62 6.99 -1.25 -14.95
C LYS A 62 5.97 -1.85 -13.99
N ILE A 63 5.46 -1.10 -13.02
CA ILE A 63 4.45 -1.65 -12.10
C ILE A 63 3.08 -1.56 -12.76
N PHE A 64 2.38 -2.68 -12.87
CA PHE A 64 1.01 -2.74 -13.37
C PHE A 64 -0.01 -3.06 -12.28
N HIS A 65 0.40 -3.71 -11.19
CA HIS A 65 -0.54 -4.21 -10.20
C HIS A 65 0.01 -4.06 -8.78
N PHE A 66 -0.86 -3.69 -7.86
CA PHE A 66 -0.56 -3.76 -6.43
C PHE A 66 -1.79 -4.10 -5.61
N GLU A 67 -1.57 -4.74 -4.47
CA GLU A 67 -2.61 -5.19 -3.56
C GLU A 67 -2.30 -4.80 -2.11
N ILE A 68 -3.33 -4.51 -1.32
CA ILE A 68 -3.23 -4.27 0.12
C ILE A 68 -4.11 -5.28 0.86
N ASP A 69 -3.56 -5.92 1.89
CA ASP A 69 -4.31 -6.83 2.76
C ASP A 69 -5.43 -6.10 3.53
N ILE A 70 -6.64 -6.66 3.45
CA ILE A 70 -7.81 -6.24 4.23
C ILE A 70 -8.41 -7.40 5.03
N THR A 71 -7.62 -8.46 5.27
CA THR A 71 -8.06 -9.58 6.09
C THR A 71 -8.48 -9.09 7.46
N LYS A 72 -9.61 -9.60 7.95
CA LYS A 72 -10.10 -9.33 9.29
C LYS A 72 -9.24 -10.04 10.33
N PRO A 73 -8.62 -9.33 11.29
CA PRO A 73 -7.89 -9.97 12.36
C PRO A 73 -8.79 -10.87 13.20
N LEU A 74 -8.21 -11.94 13.77
CA LEU A 74 -8.91 -12.81 14.71
C LEU A 74 -9.35 -12.01 15.95
N ASN A 75 -10.55 -12.31 16.47
CA ASN A 75 -11.12 -11.66 17.66
C ASN A 75 -11.22 -10.12 17.55
N SER A 76 -11.40 -9.58 16.35
CA SER A 76 -11.63 -8.15 16.13
C SER A 76 -13.12 -7.78 16.11
N GLN A 77 -13.42 -6.51 16.33
CA GLN A 77 -14.76 -5.95 16.19
C GLN A 77 -15.31 -6.17 14.77
N GLU A 78 -16.63 -6.33 14.66
CA GLU A 78 -17.33 -6.11 13.39
C GLU A 78 -17.37 -4.60 13.14
N LEU A 79 -17.01 -4.20 11.93
CA LEU A 79 -17.06 -2.80 11.52
C LEU A 79 -18.33 -2.50 10.74
N ASN A 80 -18.76 -1.24 10.78
CA ASN A 80 -19.79 -0.74 9.88
C ASN A 80 -19.28 -0.74 8.43
N SER A 81 -20.19 -0.86 7.49
CA SER A 81 -19.95 -0.88 6.04
C SER A 81 -20.78 0.17 5.30
N ALA A 82 -21.67 0.88 6.00
CA ALA A 82 -22.52 1.91 5.43
C ALA A 82 -21.70 3.01 4.73
N GLY A 83 -22.09 3.34 3.49
CA GLY A 83 -21.44 4.36 2.68
C GLY A 83 -20.10 3.94 2.06
N LEU A 84 -19.59 2.74 2.37
CA LEU A 84 -18.39 2.21 1.74
C LEU A 84 -18.71 1.63 0.36
N VAL A 85 -17.98 2.08 -0.65
CA VAL A 85 -18.20 1.69 -2.05
C VAL A 85 -16.91 1.31 -2.77
N ILE A 86 -17.00 0.32 -3.65
CA ILE A 86 -15.93 -0.11 -4.55
C ILE A 86 -16.19 0.49 -5.93
N ARG A 87 -15.25 1.30 -6.42
CA ARG A 87 -15.33 1.98 -7.73
C ARG A 87 -14.44 1.27 -8.76
N ARG A 88 -14.91 0.17 -9.36
CA ARG A 88 -14.07 -0.76 -10.15
C ARG A 88 -13.50 -0.19 -11.46
N GLY A 89 -13.90 0.99 -11.93
CA GLY A 89 -13.48 1.56 -13.22
C GLY A 89 -14.66 1.92 -14.12
N VAL A 90 -14.42 2.25 -15.39
CA VAL A 90 -15.42 2.80 -16.32
C VAL A 90 -16.12 1.70 -17.14
N LYS A 91 -17.45 1.79 -17.31
CA LYS A 91 -18.25 0.93 -18.18
C LYS A 91 -17.92 1.18 -19.65
N ALA A 92 -18.15 0.18 -20.51
CA ALA A 92 -18.02 0.31 -21.97
C ALA A 92 -18.85 1.47 -22.57
N GLN A 93 -19.99 1.82 -21.93
CA GLN A 93 -20.86 2.93 -22.35
C GLN A 93 -20.53 4.27 -21.67
N GLY A 94 -19.43 4.36 -20.92
CA GLY A 94 -19.10 5.50 -20.07
C GLY A 94 -19.74 5.41 -18.66
N GLY A 95 -19.06 5.99 -17.66
CA GLY A 95 -19.49 6.01 -16.26
C GLY A 95 -18.87 4.91 -15.39
N MET A 96 -18.67 5.18 -14.09
CA MET A 96 -18.04 4.21 -13.17
C MET A 96 -18.97 3.06 -12.78
N ILE A 97 -18.42 1.85 -12.63
CA ILE A 97 -19.06 0.77 -11.88
C ILE A 97 -18.84 1.05 -10.40
N ILE A 98 -19.93 1.27 -9.68
CA ILE A 98 -19.93 1.52 -8.24
C ILE A 98 -20.80 0.44 -7.60
N ARG A 99 -20.28 -0.21 -6.56
CA ARG A 99 -21.00 -1.18 -5.73
C ARG A 99 -20.78 -0.87 -4.26
N SER A 100 -21.72 -1.21 -3.40
CA SER A 100 -21.44 -1.23 -1.96
C SER A 100 -20.42 -2.32 -1.63
N PHE A 101 -19.77 -2.21 -0.47
CA PHE A 101 -18.88 -3.27 0.02
C PHE A 101 -19.59 -4.63 0.11
N GLU A 102 -20.82 -4.64 0.64
CA GLU A 102 -21.63 -5.84 0.82
C GLU A 102 -21.99 -6.49 -0.51
N GLU A 103 -22.35 -5.70 -1.52
CA GLU A 103 -22.64 -6.20 -2.87
C GLU A 103 -21.41 -6.85 -3.51
N GLU A 104 -20.22 -6.25 -3.35
CA GLU A 104 -18.99 -6.81 -3.90
C GLU A 104 -18.58 -8.10 -3.19
N VAL A 105 -18.62 -8.12 -1.85
CA VAL A 105 -18.29 -9.32 -1.07
C VAL A 105 -19.29 -10.45 -1.31
N ALA A 106 -20.60 -10.17 -1.39
CA ALA A 106 -21.62 -11.18 -1.69
C ALA A 106 -21.32 -11.93 -3.00
N ARG A 107 -20.70 -11.26 -3.97
CA ARG A 107 -20.35 -11.81 -5.28
C ARG A 107 -19.20 -12.83 -5.25
N ILE A 108 -18.30 -12.70 -4.28
CA ILE A 108 -17.11 -13.55 -4.13
C ILE A 108 -17.15 -14.42 -2.87
N LYS A 109 -18.25 -14.36 -2.10
CA LYS A 109 -18.37 -14.96 -0.77
C LYS A 109 -18.02 -16.45 -0.74
N GLU A 110 -18.46 -17.22 -1.74
CA GLU A 110 -18.26 -18.67 -1.80
C GLU A 110 -16.80 -19.07 -2.09
N VAL A 111 -15.99 -18.14 -2.62
CA VAL A 111 -14.58 -18.39 -2.99
C VAL A 111 -13.60 -17.55 -2.15
N LEU A 112 -14.12 -16.71 -1.26
CA LEU A 112 -13.31 -15.86 -0.40
C LEU A 112 -12.56 -16.72 0.62
N GLN A 113 -11.23 -16.64 0.61
CA GLN A 113 -10.39 -17.52 1.43
C GLN A 113 -10.32 -17.10 2.90
N LYS A 114 -10.53 -15.81 3.18
CA LYS A 114 -10.46 -15.25 4.53
C LYS A 114 -11.53 -14.19 4.74
N PRO A 115 -12.12 -14.06 5.95
CA PRO A 115 -12.98 -12.93 6.27
C PRO A 115 -12.23 -11.61 6.08
N VAL A 116 -12.92 -10.62 5.54
CA VAL A 116 -12.36 -9.28 5.28
C VAL A 116 -13.06 -8.23 6.12
N ILE A 117 -12.38 -7.12 6.39
CA ILE A 117 -13.05 -5.95 6.96
C ILE A 117 -13.77 -5.13 5.87
N PRO A 118 -14.86 -4.42 6.22
CA PRO A 118 -15.48 -3.42 5.37
C PRO A 118 -14.53 -2.33 4.89
N VAL A 119 -14.47 -2.16 3.57
CA VAL A 119 -13.71 -1.10 2.92
C VAL A 119 -14.46 -0.52 1.73
N GLY A 120 -14.25 0.76 1.46
CA GLY A 120 -14.42 1.35 0.14
C GLY A 120 -13.08 1.42 -0.58
N ALA A 121 -13.10 1.42 -1.91
CA ALA A 121 -11.90 1.45 -2.73
C ALA A 121 -12.12 2.26 -4.01
N GLN A 122 -11.10 3.01 -4.42
CA GLN A 122 -11.15 3.85 -5.60
C GLN A 122 -9.79 3.90 -6.32
N PRO A 123 -9.77 3.79 -7.65
CA PRO A 123 -8.56 3.99 -8.44
C PRO A 123 -8.29 5.48 -8.69
N PRO A 124 -7.06 5.85 -9.07
CA PRO A 124 -6.72 7.20 -9.51
C PRO A 124 -7.61 7.69 -10.65
N PHE A 125 -8.04 8.95 -10.58
CA PHE A 125 -8.84 9.59 -11.63
C PHE A 125 -7.97 10.39 -12.61
N GLY A 126 -8.58 10.77 -13.74
CA GLY A 126 -7.95 11.62 -14.75
C GLY A 126 -6.97 10.90 -15.69
N GLN A 127 -6.94 9.56 -15.68
CA GLN A 127 -6.11 8.77 -16.58
C GLN A 127 -6.80 8.49 -17.92
N PRO A 128 -6.04 8.30 -19.02
CA PRO A 128 -6.56 7.77 -20.27
C PRO A 128 -7.31 6.46 -20.04
N PHE A 129 -8.36 6.22 -20.82
CA PHE A 129 -9.09 4.95 -20.75
C PHE A 129 -8.35 3.86 -21.54
N PRO A 130 -8.24 2.61 -21.02
CA PRO A 130 -8.65 2.19 -19.68
C PRO A 130 -7.58 2.60 -18.65
N GLY A 131 -7.95 3.29 -17.56
CA GLY A 131 -6.99 3.74 -16.56
C GLY A 131 -6.60 2.61 -15.59
N TRP A 132 -6.48 2.95 -14.31
CA TRP A 132 -6.46 1.95 -13.24
C TRP A 132 -7.87 1.47 -12.89
N ILE A 133 -7.99 0.19 -12.58
CA ILE A 133 -9.19 -0.45 -12.03
C ILE A 133 -8.91 -0.91 -10.60
N THR A 134 -9.97 -1.18 -9.82
CA THR A 134 -9.82 -1.72 -8.46
C THR A 134 -10.84 -2.82 -8.20
N ALA A 135 -10.51 -3.79 -7.34
CA ALA A 135 -11.41 -4.84 -6.93
C ALA A 135 -11.02 -5.44 -5.57
N ILE A 136 -11.98 -6.05 -4.88
CA ILE A 136 -11.67 -6.98 -3.79
C ILE A 136 -11.34 -8.34 -4.41
N THR A 137 -10.24 -8.95 -3.98
CA THR A 137 -9.80 -10.26 -4.44
C THR A 137 -10.31 -11.36 -3.53
N VAL A 138 -10.28 -12.59 -4.02
CA VAL A 138 -10.62 -13.79 -3.22
C VAL A 138 -9.60 -14.06 -2.10
N MET A 139 -8.42 -13.44 -2.16
CA MET A 139 -7.35 -13.57 -1.17
C MET A 139 -7.57 -12.68 0.06
N GLY A 140 -8.59 -11.83 0.05
CA GLY A 140 -8.83 -10.85 1.11
C GLY A 140 -7.97 -9.60 0.99
N THR A 141 -7.63 -9.22 -0.25
CA THR A 141 -6.91 -7.98 -0.56
C THR A 141 -7.80 -7.03 -1.36
N VAL A 142 -7.50 -5.73 -1.32
CA VAL A 142 -7.93 -4.81 -2.38
C VAL A 142 -6.79 -4.70 -3.39
N SER A 143 -7.12 -4.94 -4.65
CA SER A 143 -6.22 -4.84 -5.79
C SER A 143 -6.48 -3.57 -6.58
N TRP A 144 -5.43 -3.03 -7.18
CA TRP A 144 -5.53 -2.11 -8.29
C TRP A 144 -4.65 -2.60 -9.42
N GLY A 145 -5.23 -2.67 -10.62
CA GLY A 145 -4.54 -3.03 -11.86
C GLY A 145 -4.58 -1.89 -12.86
N GLY A 146 -3.44 -1.52 -13.41
CA GLY A 146 -3.29 -0.54 -14.48
C GLY A 146 -3.42 -1.21 -15.84
N SER A 147 -3.83 -0.43 -16.84
CA SER A 147 -3.62 -0.82 -18.24
C SER A 147 -2.18 -0.54 -18.69
N GLU A 148 -1.84 -1.02 -19.88
CA GLU A 148 -0.58 -0.72 -20.57
C GLU A 148 -0.27 0.79 -20.68
N GLN A 149 -1.31 1.64 -20.71
CA GLN A 149 -1.16 3.10 -20.81
C GLN A 149 -1.01 3.79 -19.45
N SER A 150 -1.23 3.06 -18.35
CA SER A 150 -1.28 3.59 -16.99
C SER A 150 -0.24 2.97 -16.04
N LEU A 151 0.76 2.28 -16.59
CA LEU A 151 1.84 1.65 -15.82
C LEU A 151 2.69 2.68 -15.06
N ILE A 152 3.23 2.29 -13.90
CA ILE A 152 4.20 3.11 -13.15
C ILE A 152 5.61 2.77 -13.62
N LEU A 153 6.19 3.65 -14.43
CA LEU A 153 7.51 3.46 -15.01
C LEU A 153 8.62 3.58 -13.96
N PRO A 154 9.82 3.02 -14.20
CA PRO A 154 10.99 3.30 -13.38
C PRO A 154 11.22 4.80 -13.23
N ASN A 155 11.62 5.21 -12.02
CA ASN A 155 11.76 6.60 -11.58
C ASN A 155 10.46 7.43 -11.54
N GLN A 156 9.30 6.78 -11.56
CA GLN A 156 7.99 7.45 -11.49
C GLN A 156 7.34 7.25 -10.13
N THR A 157 6.72 8.32 -9.62
CA THR A 157 5.75 8.24 -8.52
C THR A 157 4.35 8.39 -9.10
N PHE A 158 3.43 7.54 -8.69
CA PHE A 158 2.04 7.61 -9.08
C PHE A 158 1.13 7.39 -7.86
N GLY A 159 0.03 8.12 -7.76
CA GLY A 159 -0.81 8.07 -6.55
C GLY A 159 -2.27 8.41 -6.82
N GLY A 160 -3.04 8.56 -5.74
CA GLY A 160 -4.49 8.72 -5.80
C GLY A 160 -5.24 7.40 -5.69
N PHE A 161 -4.57 6.34 -5.25
CA PHE A 161 -5.22 5.09 -4.87
C PHE A 161 -5.82 5.27 -3.48
N ILE A 162 -7.10 4.98 -3.33
CA ILE A 162 -7.81 5.29 -2.09
C ILE A 162 -8.48 4.05 -1.51
N LEU A 163 -8.29 3.83 -0.21
CA LEU A 163 -9.14 2.99 0.62
C LEU A 163 -9.89 3.85 1.64
N THR A 164 -11.13 3.47 1.92
CA THR A 164 -11.90 4.04 3.04
C THR A 164 -12.38 2.95 3.96
N SER A 165 -12.45 3.20 5.27
CA SER A 165 -12.95 2.22 6.24
C SER A 165 -13.26 2.87 7.58
N TYR A 166 -14.09 2.21 8.39
CA TYR A 166 -14.21 2.50 9.82
C TYR A 166 -13.06 1.88 10.65
N GLY A 167 -12.21 1.06 10.02
CA GLY A 167 -11.06 0.43 10.67
C GLY A 167 -9.98 1.44 11.02
N LEU A 168 -9.36 1.26 12.19
CA LEU A 168 -8.21 2.04 12.64
C LEU A 168 -6.99 1.80 11.75
N PRO A 169 -6.05 2.74 11.69
CA PRO A 169 -4.81 2.50 10.98
C PRO A 169 -4.01 1.36 11.64
N GLY A 170 -3.59 0.39 10.85
CA GLY A 170 -2.69 -0.68 11.23
C GLY A 170 -1.68 -0.95 10.14
N ILE A 171 -0.71 -1.82 10.41
CA ILE A 171 0.31 -2.21 9.43
C ILE A 171 -0.23 -3.36 8.59
N ARG A 172 -0.24 -3.20 7.27
CA ARG A 172 -0.79 -4.16 6.31
C ARG A 172 0.24 -4.58 5.28
N ASP A 173 0.17 -5.84 4.86
CA ASP A 173 0.99 -6.38 3.80
C ASP A 173 0.57 -5.81 2.44
N VAL A 174 1.57 -5.57 1.60
CA VAL A 174 1.42 -5.09 0.24
C VAL A 174 2.15 -6.03 -0.70
N LYS A 175 1.51 -6.36 -1.81
CA LYS A 175 2.13 -7.04 -2.96
C LYS A 175 2.16 -6.10 -4.14
N ILE A 176 3.24 -6.13 -4.90
CA ILE A 176 3.44 -5.28 -6.07
C ILE A 176 4.03 -6.14 -7.17
N GLU A 177 3.44 -6.05 -8.36
CA GLU A 177 3.77 -6.91 -9.49
C GLU A 177 4.19 -6.07 -10.69
N PRO A 178 5.28 -6.46 -11.38
CA PRO A 178 5.68 -5.83 -12.62
C PRO A 178 4.86 -6.35 -13.80
N ASP A 179 4.67 -5.50 -14.80
CA ASP A 179 4.08 -5.83 -16.09
C ASP A 179 4.96 -6.90 -16.76
N ILE A 180 4.36 -8.00 -17.19
CA ILE A 180 5.03 -9.07 -17.91
C ILE A 180 4.46 -9.11 -19.32
N ASP A 181 5.33 -8.94 -20.30
CA ASP A 181 4.98 -9.10 -21.71
C ASP A 181 4.89 -10.59 -22.04
N ILE A 182 3.70 -11.16 -21.84
CA ILE A 182 3.42 -12.59 -22.01
C ILE A 182 3.67 -13.04 -23.46
N ASP A 183 3.33 -12.18 -24.44
CA ASP A 183 3.48 -12.46 -25.87
C ASP A 183 4.96 -12.60 -26.27
N ASN A 184 5.84 -11.96 -25.51
CA ASN A 184 7.28 -12.02 -25.71
C ASN A 184 8.00 -12.92 -24.69
N LEU A 185 7.32 -13.80 -23.94
CA LEU A 185 8.02 -14.77 -23.10
C LEU A 185 8.71 -15.87 -23.93
N PRO A 186 9.78 -16.51 -23.42
CA PRO A 186 10.35 -17.70 -24.05
C PRO A 186 9.30 -18.82 -24.24
N GLU A 187 9.43 -19.62 -25.31
CA GLU A 187 8.45 -20.65 -25.71
C GLU A 187 8.10 -21.64 -24.58
N GLN A 188 9.04 -21.93 -23.68
CA GLN A 188 8.82 -22.81 -22.53
C GLN A 188 7.69 -22.36 -21.59
N TYR A 189 7.25 -21.09 -21.66
CA TYR A 189 6.19 -20.50 -20.83
C TYR A 189 4.81 -20.51 -21.49
N TRP A 190 4.70 -20.58 -22.82
CA TRP A 190 3.43 -20.30 -23.54
C TRP A 190 2.27 -21.22 -23.18
N GLU A 191 2.56 -22.48 -22.83
CA GLU A 191 1.54 -23.47 -22.46
C GLU A 191 1.80 -24.09 -21.08
N ASN A 192 2.84 -23.61 -20.37
CA ASN A 192 3.22 -24.14 -19.06
C ASN A 192 2.73 -23.21 -17.95
N ILE A 193 1.45 -23.39 -17.58
CA ILE A 193 0.78 -22.61 -16.53
C ILE A 193 1.58 -22.59 -15.22
N GLU A 194 2.14 -23.72 -14.81
CA GLU A 194 2.88 -23.82 -13.55
C GLU A 194 4.20 -23.03 -13.61
N LEU A 195 4.95 -23.13 -14.72
CA LEU A 195 6.19 -22.40 -14.89
C LEU A 195 5.96 -20.88 -15.02
N THR A 196 4.90 -20.47 -15.71
CA THR A 196 4.50 -19.06 -15.81
C THR A 196 4.09 -18.49 -14.47
N LYS A 197 3.32 -19.24 -13.68
CA LYS A 197 2.96 -18.84 -12.32
C LYS A 197 4.19 -18.73 -11.41
N GLN A 198 5.13 -19.68 -11.49
CA GLN A 198 6.38 -19.61 -10.73
C GLN A 198 7.21 -18.38 -11.10
N LEU A 199 7.22 -18.00 -12.38
CA LEU A 199 7.83 -16.77 -12.83
C LEU A 199 7.14 -15.55 -12.21
N GLU A 200 5.82 -15.43 -12.36
CA GLU A 200 5.02 -14.35 -11.76
C GLU A 200 5.29 -14.21 -10.25
N ASP A 201 5.19 -15.32 -9.51
CA ASP A 201 5.41 -15.37 -8.07
C ASP A 201 6.84 -14.92 -7.69
N SER A 202 7.84 -15.23 -8.51
CA SER A 202 9.24 -14.83 -8.29
C SER A 202 9.50 -13.34 -8.49
N LEU A 203 8.61 -12.65 -9.21
CA LEU A 203 8.72 -11.22 -9.52
C LEU A 203 7.95 -10.33 -8.54
N ILE A 204 7.10 -10.92 -7.68
CA ILE A 204 6.32 -10.19 -6.68
C ILE A 204 7.25 -9.53 -5.67
N TYR A 205 7.14 -8.21 -5.55
CA TYR A 205 7.75 -7.47 -4.46
C TYR A 205 6.77 -7.32 -3.30
N GLN A 206 7.24 -7.63 -2.09
CA GLN A 206 6.46 -7.57 -0.87
C GLN A 206 6.98 -6.47 0.05
N THR A 207 6.07 -5.69 0.60
CA THR A 207 6.38 -4.65 1.59
C THR A 207 5.19 -4.45 2.52
N LYS A 208 5.26 -3.46 3.39
CA LYS A 208 4.16 -3.07 4.28
C LYS A 208 3.81 -1.61 4.09
N THR A 209 2.54 -1.28 4.35
CA THR A 209 2.05 0.10 4.39
C THR A 209 0.99 0.23 5.49
N LEU A 210 0.47 1.45 5.67
CA LEU A 210 -0.63 1.71 6.56
C LEU A 210 -1.94 1.26 5.91
N GLY A 211 -2.79 0.51 6.58
CA GLY A 211 -4.10 0.14 6.05
C GLY A 211 -5.15 -0.01 7.15
N PRO A 212 -6.43 -0.16 6.78
CA PRO A 212 -7.49 -0.29 7.76
C PRO A 212 -7.40 -1.62 8.52
N THR A 213 -7.62 -1.57 9.83
CA THR A 213 -7.60 -2.71 10.74
C THR A 213 -8.72 -2.59 11.76
N ALA A 214 -9.51 -3.66 11.93
CA ALA A 214 -10.51 -3.70 12.97
C ALA A 214 -9.84 -3.79 14.35
N PRO A 215 -10.23 -2.95 15.33
CA PRO A 215 -9.72 -3.03 16.69
C PRO A 215 -10.19 -4.33 17.38
N PRO A 216 -9.56 -4.73 18.50
CA PRO A 216 -9.96 -5.92 19.25
C PRO A 216 -11.43 -5.89 19.71
N ALA A 217 -12.14 -7.01 19.61
CA ALA A 217 -13.53 -7.15 20.04
C ALA A 217 -13.69 -6.94 21.55
N ASP A 218 -12.83 -7.58 22.34
CA ASP A 218 -12.74 -7.39 23.80
C ASP A 218 -11.72 -6.27 24.10
N PHE A 219 -12.19 -5.03 24.07
CA PHE A 219 -11.33 -3.87 24.28
C PHE A 219 -10.89 -3.75 25.74
N LYS A 220 -9.59 -3.92 25.99
CA LYS A 220 -8.94 -3.69 27.28
C LYS A 220 -7.89 -2.60 27.13
N PRO A 221 -7.98 -1.46 27.84
CA PRO A 221 -7.06 -0.35 27.63
C PRO A 221 -5.58 -0.70 27.78
N VAL A 222 -5.24 -1.52 28.78
CA VAL A 222 -3.85 -1.98 29.02
C VAL A 222 -3.34 -2.83 27.85
N SER A 223 -4.10 -3.84 27.42
CA SER A 223 -3.75 -4.68 26.27
C SER A 223 -3.70 -3.90 24.96
N PHE A 224 -4.52 -2.85 24.84
CA PHE A 224 -4.51 -1.98 23.66
C PHE A 224 -3.27 -1.07 23.64
N ILE A 225 -2.75 -0.64 24.79
CA ILE A 225 -1.43 0.02 24.84
C ILE A 225 -0.33 -0.94 24.39
N ASP A 226 -0.33 -2.18 24.84
CA ASP A 226 0.65 -3.19 24.42
C ASP A 226 0.63 -3.39 22.90
N TYR A 227 -0.57 -3.38 22.30
CA TYR A 227 -0.75 -3.41 20.85
C TYR A 227 -0.14 -2.17 20.16
N ILE A 228 -0.35 -0.96 20.69
CA ILE A 228 0.26 0.27 20.15
C ILE A 228 1.79 0.23 20.26
N ILE A 229 2.34 -0.25 21.38
CA ILE A 229 3.79 -0.42 21.58
C ILE A 229 4.36 -1.38 20.52
N SER A 230 3.71 -2.53 20.31
CA SER A 230 4.11 -3.50 19.28
C SER A 230 4.13 -2.88 17.89
N MET A 231 3.06 -2.20 17.49
CA MET A 231 2.98 -1.54 16.18
C MET A 231 4.04 -0.45 16.02
N LYS A 232 4.35 0.30 17.09
CA LYS A 232 5.41 1.32 17.09
C LYS A 232 6.78 0.70 16.85
N HIS A 233 7.11 -0.42 17.51
CA HIS A 233 8.38 -1.12 17.28
C HIS A 233 8.49 -1.69 15.86
N GLU A 234 7.39 -2.20 15.31
CA GLU A 234 7.34 -2.63 13.90
C GLU A 234 7.55 -1.42 12.96
N ALA A 235 6.88 -0.28 13.22
CA ALA A 235 7.07 0.94 12.45
C ALA A 235 8.52 1.46 12.51
N PHE A 236 9.20 1.35 13.66
CA PHE A 236 10.64 1.66 13.76
C PHE A 236 11.49 0.70 12.91
N SER A 237 11.20 -0.61 12.97
CA SER A 237 11.90 -1.62 12.18
C SER A 237 11.70 -1.45 10.67
N LEU A 238 10.55 -0.92 10.26
CA LEU A 238 10.23 -0.54 8.87
C LEU A 238 10.85 0.79 8.45
N GLY A 239 11.54 1.50 9.34
CA GLY A 239 12.13 2.82 9.07
C GLY A 239 11.11 3.96 9.01
N TRP A 240 9.87 3.75 9.44
CA TRP A 240 8.85 4.81 9.53
C TRP A 240 9.09 5.75 10.72
N ILE A 241 9.83 5.27 11.73
CA ILE A 241 10.39 6.06 12.81
C ILE A 241 11.90 6.04 12.64
N THR A 242 12.52 7.18 12.33
CA THR A 242 13.93 7.22 11.90
C THR A 242 14.92 7.57 13.01
N ASN A 243 14.42 7.88 14.21
CA ASN A 243 15.25 8.29 15.34
C ASN A 243 14.97 7.43 16.58
N GLN A 244 16.02 6.76 17.08
CA GLN A 244 15.95 5.88 18.24
C GLN A 244 15.55 6.63 19.54
N GLY A 245 16.01 7.88 19.71
CA GLY A 245 15.65 8.68 20.88
C GLY A 245 14.15 9.03 20.91
N ILE A 246 13.56 9.31 19.74
CA ILE A 246 12.10 9.52 19.61
C ILE A 246 11.36 8.22 19.92
N GLU A 247 11.80 7.09 19.37
CA GLU A 247 11.20 5.79 19.61
C GLU A 247 11.13 5.41 21.09
N GLN A 248 12.20 5.67 21.85
CA GLN A 248 12.30 5.44 23.30
C GLN A 248 11.45 6.44 24.11
N SER A 249 11.43 7.70 23.69
CA SER A 249 10.62 8.75 24.32
C SER A 249 9.12 8.43 24.25
N LEU A 250 8.69 7.87 23.12
CA LEU A 250 7.32 7.39 22.89
C LEU A 250 6.99 6.17 23.76
N ASP A 251 7.90 5.20 23.90
CA ASP A 251 7.72 4.06 24.82
C ASP A 251 7.51 4.51 26.25
N ALA A 252 8.38 5.39 26.74
CA ALA A 252 8.30 5.88 28.10
C ALA A 252 6.92 6.48 28.41
N LYS A 253 6.29 7.14 27.43
CA LYS A 253 4.94 7.71 27.60
C LYS A 253 3.86 6.63 27.58
N LEU A 254 3.91 5.68 26.65
CA LEU A 254 2.95 4.58 26.59
C LEU A 254 3.00 3.72 27.87
N GLU A 255 4.19 3.38 28.34
CA GLU A 255 4.40 2.62 29.58
C GLU A 255 3.95 3.38 30.83
N ASN A 256 4.21 4.69 30.88
CA ASN A 256 3.71 5.51 31.99
C ASN A 256 2.18 5.63 31.98
N ALA A 257 1.55 5.77 30.81
CA ALA A 257 0.10 5.77 30.68
C ALA A 257 -0.50 4.43 31.11
N LYS A 258 0.11 3.31 30.70
CA LYS A 258 -0.26 1.95 31.12
C LYS A 258 -0.30 1.81 32.63
N LYS A 259 0.77 2.19 33.33
CA LYS A 259 0.84 2.19 34.79
C LYS A 259 -0.26 3.02 35.44
N LYS A 260 -0.62 4.18 34.86
CA LYS A 260 -1.71 5.02 35.38
C LYS A 260 -3.08 4.39 35.20
N ILE A 261 -3.31 3.68 34.10
CA ILE A 261 -4.54 2.91 33.88
C ILE A 261 -4.66 1.78 34.91
N GLU A 262 -3.59 1.02 35.14
CA GLU A 262 -3.55 -0.07 36.13
C GLU A 262 -3.80 0.43 37.56
N GLN A 263 -3.35 1.65 37.88
CA GLN A 263 -3.62 2.35 39.14
C GLN A 263 -5.05 2.92 39.23
N GLY A 264 -5.88 2.77 38.20
CA GLY A 264 -7.22 3.38 38.12
C GLY A 264 -7.22 4.90 37.87
N ASN A 265 -6.05 5.51 37.63
CA ASN A 265 -5.91 6.95 37.42
C ASN A 265 -6.04 7.33 35.94
N LYS A 266 -7.26 7.21 35.43
CA LYS A 266 -7.61 7.48 34.02
C LYS A 266 -7.27 8.90 33.57
N ASN A 267 -7.47 9.91 34.42
CA ASN A 267 -7.16 11.31 34.08
C ASN A 267 -5.66 11.53 33.89
N ALA A 268 -4.82 10.99 34.77
CA ALA A 268 -3.38 11.05 34.59
C ALA A 268 -2.93 10.31 33.32
N ALA A 269 -3.53 9.15 33.02
CA ALA A 269 -3.26 8.42 31.79
C ALA A 269 -3.60 9.25 30.54
N LYS A 270 -4.78 9.89 30.49
CA LYS A 270 -5.17 10.79 29.38
C LYS A 270 -4.19 11.94 29.19
N ASN A 271 -3.72 12.57 30.26
CA ASN A 271 -2.74 13.65 30.17
C ASN A 271 -1.40 13.18 29.57
N ILE A 272 -0.94 11.97 29.94
CA ILE A 272 0.27 11.38 29.38
C ILE A 272 0.08 11.02 27.90
N LEU A 273 -1.07 10.45 27.54
CA LEU A 273 -1.38 10.12 26.14
C LEU A 273 -1.55 11.36 25.25
N ASN A 274 -2.07 12.47 25.79
CA ASN A 274 -2.07 13.75 25.07
C ASN A 274 -0.64 14.28 24.88
N ALA A 275 0.23 14.13 25.87
CA ALA A 275 1.65 14.49 25.71
C ALA A 275 2.35 13.61 24.66
N PHE A 276 1.97 12.33 24.55
CA PHE A 276 2.40 11.44 23.47
C PHE A 276 1.94 11.96 22.10
N ILE A 277 0.66 12.31 21.94
CA ILE A 277 0.14 12.86 20.68
C ILE A 277 0.90 14.14 20.30
N ASN A 278 1.13 15.06 21.24
CA ASN A 278 1.87 16.29 20.99
C ASN A 278 3.30 16.03 20.47
N GLU A 279 3.98 15.00 20.99
CA GLU A 279 5.29 14.61 20.47
C GLU A 279 5.18 14.00 19.06
N VAL A 280 4.22 13.11 18.82
CA VAL A 280 3.95 12.55 17.48
C VAL A 280 3.70 13.67 16.46
N GLU A 281 2.90 14.67 16.82
CA GLU A 281 2.66 15.84 15.96
C GLU A 281 3.93 16.66 15.74
N ALA A 282 4.75 16.88 16.77
CA ALA A 282 5.98 17.65 16.66
C ALA A 282 7.06 16.96 15.80
N GLN A 283 7.02 15.63 15.70
CA GLN A 283 7.97 14.79 14.96
C GLN A 283 7.51 14.38 13.55
N LYS A 284 6.25 14.69 13.20
CA LYS A 284 5.73 14.52 11.85
C LYS A 284 6.65 15.19 10.83
N ASP A 285 6.96 14.47 9.75
CA ASP A 285 7.82 14.91 8.64
C ASP A 285 9.28 15.21 9.02
N LYS A 286 9.70 14.96 10.27
CA LYS A 286 11.09 15.08 10.76
C LYS A 286 11.70 13.71 11.04
N HIS A 287 11.06 12.98 11.95
CA HIS A 287 11.50 11.66 12.41
C HIS A 287 10.40 10.60 12.27
N LEU A 288 9.19 11.00 11.89
CA LEU A 288 8.06 10.14 11.59
C LEU A 288 7.63 10.34 10.14
N THR A 289 7.48 9.25 9.40
CA THR A 289 6.79 9.25 8.11
C THR A 289 5.28 9.46 8.30
N SER A 290 4.53 9.66 7.21
CA SER A 290 3.07 9.78 7.27
C SER A 290 2.40 8.52 7.83
N GLU A 291 2.97 7.35 7.59
CA GLU A 291 2.51 6.07 8.11
C GLU A 291 2.67 6.02 9.63
N ALA A 292 3.87 6.27 10.15
CA ALA A 292 4.10 6.29 11.61
C ALA A 292 3.23 7.33 12.31
N TYR A 293 3.11 8.53 11.73
CA TYR A 293 2.24 9.58 12.25
C TYR A 293 0.78 9.11 12.38
N GLY A 294 0.21 8.60 11.28
CA GLY A 294 -1.19 8.15 11.25
C GLY A 294 -1.45 6.94 12.15
N LEU A 295 -0.52 5.98 12.14
CA LEU A 295 -0.56 4.79 12.99
C LEU A 295 -0.64 5.15 14.47
N LEU A 296 0.26 6.02 14.94
CA LEU A 296 0.38 6.33 16.36
C LEU A 296 -0.72 7.28 16.83
N LYS A 297 -1.00 8.35 16.08
CA LYS A 297 -1.99 9.36 16.46
C LYS A 297 -3.38 8.76 16.63
N TYR A 298 -3.91 8.13 15.58
CA TYR A 298 -5.31 7.70 15.56
C TYR A 298 -5.58 6.52 16.51
N ASN A 299 -4.62 5.62 16.71
CA ASN A 299 -4.77 4.57 17.72
C ASN A 299 -4.76 5.14 19.14
N VAL A 300 -3.91 6.13 19.44
CA VAL A 300 -3.90 6.75 20.78
C VAL A 300 -5.16 7.60 21.02
N GLU A 301 -5.65 8.33 20.03
CA GLU A 301 -6.95 9.04 20.12
C GLU A 301 -8.11 8.07 20.39
N TYR A 302 -8.13 6.92 19.70
CA TYR A 302 -9.12 5.87 19.92
C TYR A 302 -9.09 5.33 21.35
N LEU A 303 -7.89 5.16 21.92
CA LEU A 303 -7.69 4.74 23.31
C LEU A 303 -8.19 5.81 24.29
N ILE A 304 -7.80 7.08 24.11
CA ILE A 304 -8.22 8.19 24.98
C ILE A 304 -9.75 8.27 25.06
N GLY A 305 -10.44 8.11 23.94
CA GLY A 305 -11.91 8.11 23.89
C GLY A 305 -12.58 6.98 24.67
N ARG A 306 -11.83 5.97 25.11
CA ARG A 306 -12.31 4.78 25.82
C ARG A 306 -11.75 4.61 27.24
N LEU A 307 -10.97 5.57 27.71
CA LEU A 307 -10.56 5.68 29.11
C LEU A 307 -11.64 6.37 29.94
#